data_AF-A0A947A8I2-F1
#
_entry.id   AF-A0A947A8I2-F1
#
_cell.length_a   1.000
_cell.length_b   1.000
_cell.length_c   1.000
_cell.angle_alpha   90.00
_cell.angle_beta   90.00
_cell.angle_gamma   90.00
#
_symmetry.space_group_name_H-M   'P 1'
#
loop_
_entity.id
_entity.type
_entity.pdbx_description
1 polymer ?
#
loop_
_entity_poly.entity_id
_entity_poly.type
_entity_poly.pdbx_seq_one_letter_code
_entity_poly.pdbx_strand_id
1 'polypeptide(L)'
;RAALLICEIAGGDISSDIIDLYPKKMDDHQVFLTFEKINTLIGQEIPRDNIKAILASLDIQVKSVTESGLGLLIPSYRVDVQREVDVIEEILRVYGYDNIHVPEKLTASIAPSSKFEDYKLENAIGQLLAAKGFSEILSNSLTNPEYSQFLGGEAQNTQTLILNPLSTDLSVMRQSLLFSGLEAISHNLNRRKSNLRMFEFGMTYHYKGENYEEKKHLTLLLSGSRHGQDWTSPARDMDFYYLKATTNLVFKRFGIEDIEVQPTKDVVLSEGLDCYSGKTLLASLGVVRADILKHFDIKQEVLFADFQWENVSKLAGRKDITYREVPKYPDVKRDFALLLDDEVPFERIRKIAFNTEKKLLKKVNLFDVYTGKNLPKGKKSYAVSFTLQDEQKTLTDKQIDKIMNKLRAQYEKELGAELR
;
A
#
# COMPACT_ATOMS: atom_id res chain seq x y z
N ARG A 1 47.15 -39.43 17.64
CA ARG A 1 47.71 -39.19 16.28
C ARG A 1 48.74 -38.06 16.26
N ALA A 2 48.46 -36.87 16.82
CA ALA A 2 49.39 -35.73 16.79
C ALA A 2 50.79 -36.03 17.40
N ALA A 3 50.85 -36.65 18.59
CA ALA A 3 52.14 -37.02 19.20
C ALA A 3 52.98 -37.96 18.32
N LEU A 4 52.35 -38.97 17.70
CA LEU A 4 53.04 -39.88 16.78
C LEU A 4 53.59 -39.16 15.54
N LEU A 5 52.85 -38.19 15.00
CA LEU A 5 53.33 -37.37 13.89
C LEU A 5 54.53 -36.50 14.27
N ILE A 6 54.60 -36.02 15.51
CA ILE A 6 55.76 -35.27 16.03
C ILE A 6 57.00 -36.18 16.11
N CYS A 7 56.83 -37.42 16.56
CA CYS A 7 57.92 -38.41 16.57
C CYS A 7 58.41 -38.72 15.15
N GLU A 8 57.48 -38.97 14.22
CA GLU A 8 57.79 -39.31 12.82
C GLU A 8 58.44 -38.17 12.05
N ILE A 9 57.98 -36.93 12.24
CA ILE A 9 58.35 -35.79 11.38
C ILE A 9 59.44 -34.91 12.02
N ALA A 10 59.39 -34.71 13.33
CA ALA A 10 60.27 -33.79 14.05
C ALA A 10 61.27 -34.51 14.98
N GLY A 11 61.24 -35.85 15.04
CA GLY A 11 62.16 -36.65 15.83
C GLY A 11 62.00 -36.53 17.36
N GLY A 12 60.83 -36.09 17.84
CA GLY A 12 60.54 -36.02 19.26
C GLY A 12 60.26 -37.40 19.88
N ASP A 13 60.44 -37.52 21.21
CA ASP A 13 60.15 -38.75 21.96
C ASP A 13 58.90 -38.60 22.83
N ILE A 14 58.12 -39.67 22.98
CA ILE A 14 56.96 -39.69 23.90
C ILE A 14 57.48 -39.80 25.34
N SER A 15 57.30 -38.74 26.13
CA SER A 15 57.85 -38.63 27.48
C SER A 15 56.94 -39.16 28.59
N SER A 16 55.65 -39.37 28.33
CA SER A 16 54.69 -39.82 29.35
C SER A 16 53.52 -40.58 28.74
N ASP A 17 52.81 -41.31 29.59
CA ASP A 17 51.49 -41.84 29.26
C ASP A 17 50.48 -40.71 29.02
N ILE A 18 49.38 -41.03 28.33
CA ILE A 18 48.27 -40.10 28.10
C ILE A 18 47.55 -39.88 29.43
N ILE A 19 47.46 -38.62 29.84
CA ILE A 19 46.66 -38.19 31.00
C ILE A 19 45.37 -37.58 30.48
N ASP A 20 44.23 -38.25 30.72
CA ASP A 20 42.90 -37.77 30.34
C ASP A 20 42.11 -37.32 31.59
N LEU A 21 41.90 -36.00 31.73
CA LEU A 21 41.17 -35.40 32.85
C LEU A 21 39.78 -34.95 32.36
N TYR A 22 38.82 -35.87 32.37
CA TYR A 22 37.44 -35.62 31.93
C TYR A 22 36.41 -35.80 33.06
N PRO A 23 36.33 -34.87 34.02
CA PRO A 23 35.57 -35.04 35.27
C PRO A 23 34.04 -35.06 35.09
N LYS A 24 33.52 -34.44 34.03
CA LYS A 24 32.09 -34.45 33.68
C LYS A 24 31.93 -34.95 32.25
N LYS A 25 31.84 -36.27 32.11
CA LYS A 25 31.57 -36.90 30.83
C LYS A 25 30.18 -36.47 30.32
N MET A 26 30.11 -36.05 29.06
CA MET A 26 28.83 -35.84 28.39
C MET A 26 28.22 -37.19 28.02
N ASP A 27 26.96 -37.38 28.40
CA ASP A 27 26.19 -38.56 28.01
C ASP A 27 25.64 -38.38 26.59
N ASP A 28 25.49 -39.50 25.90
CA ASP A 28 24.84 -39.53 24.60
C ASP A 28 23.34 -39.25 24.73
N HIS A 29 22.75 -38.66 23.69
CA HIS A 29 21.34 -38.28 23.71
C HIS A 29 20.46 -39.49 23.41
N GLN A 30 19.49 -39.74 24.28
CA GLN A 30 18.52 -40.82 24.10
C GLN A 30 17.26 -40.31 23.42
N VAL A 31 16.89 -40.95 22.32
CA VAL A 31 15.68 -40.60 21.56
C VAL A 31 14.93 -41.88 21.23
N PHE A 32 13.62 -41.89 21.47
CA PHE A 32 12.74 -42.95 20.97
C PHE A 32 12.01 -42.45 19.75
N LEU A 33 12.12 -43.15 18.62
CA LEU A 33 11.58 -42.74 17.33
C LEU A 33 10.60 -43.79 16.81
N THR A 34 9.34 -43.42 16.55
CA THR A 34 8.31 -44.34 16.04
C THR A 34 8.30 -44.42 14.52
N PHE A 35 8.00 -45.60 13.97
CA PHE A 35 7.88 -45.77 12.51
C PHE A 35 6.73 -44.96 11.91
N GLU A 36 5.62 -44.80 12.64
CA GLU A 36 4.51 -43.95 12.23
C GLU A 36 4.95 -42.49 12.04
N LYS A 37 5.75 -41.95 12.97
CA LYS A 37 6.23 -40.58 12.89
C LYS A 37 7.22 -40.38 11.74
N ILE A 38 8.10 -41.37 11.52
CA ILE A 38 8.98 -41.39 10.33
C ILE A 38 8.13 -41.32 9.06
N ASN A 39 7.20 -42.26 8.88
CA ASN A 39 6.41 -42.37 7.66
C ASN A 39 5.51 -41.14 7.44
N THR A 40 4.91 -40.61 8.51
CA THR A 40 4.02 -39.44 8.44
C THR A 40 4.81 -38.18 8.07
N LEU A 41 6.01 -37.99 8.63
CA LEU A 41 6.82 -36.80 8.37
C LEU A 41 7.51 -36.87 7.00
N ILE A 42 8.00 -38.05 6.62
CA ILE A 42 8.62 -38.29 5.31
C ILE A 42 7.57 -38.30 4.18
N GLY A 43 6.36 -38.77 4.48
CA GLY A 43 5.30 -38.98 3.47
C GLY A 43 5.45 -40.28 2.68
N GLN A 44 6.43 -41.12 3.02
CA GLN A 44 6.72 -42.40 2.39
C GLN A 44 7.26 -43.39 3.42
N GLU A 45 6.90 -44.67 3.29
CA GLU A 45 7.49 -45.74 4.07
C GLU A 45 8.86 -46.13 3.51
N ILE A 46 9.91 -45.94 4.33
CA ILE A 46 11.26 -46.42 4.03
C ILE A 46 11.45 -47.79 4.69
N PRO A 47 11.98 -48.81 3.97
CA PRO A 47 12.23 -50.12 4.56
C PRO A 47 13.04 -50.03 5.86
N ARG A 48 12.58 -50.73 6.91
CA ARG A 48 13.17 -50.64 8.26
C ARG A 48 14.65 -51.00 8.29
N ASP A 49 15.10 -51.93 7.45
CA ASP A 49 16.50 -52.32 7.36
C ASP A 49 17.37 -51.21 6.76
N ASN A 50 16.83 -50.46 5.79
CA ASN A 50 17.50 -49.27 5.25
C ASN A 50 17.64 -48.20 6.34
N ILE A 51 16.57 -47.97 7.13
CA ILE A 51 16.61 -47.01 8.25
C ILE A 51 17.72 -47.40 9.24
N LYS A 52 17.77 -48.67 9.66
CA LYS A 52 18.80 -49.14 10.60
C LYS A 52 20.21 -49.04 10.01
N ALA A 53 20.38 -49.37 8.73
CA ALA A 53 21.68 -49.26 8.05
C ALA A 53 22.17 -47.81 7.97
N ILE A 54 21.27 -46.87 7.66
CA ILE A 54 21.55 -45.44 7.66
C ILE A 54 21.97 -44.97 9.06
N LEU A 55 21.18 -45.27 10.08
CA LEU A 55 21.47 -44.88 11.47
C LEU A 55 22.83 -45.42 11.94
N ALA A 56 23.12 -46.69 11.63
CA ALA A 56 24.41 -47.31 11.95
C ALA A 56 25.58 -46.63 11.22
N SER A 57 25.41 -46.24 9.94
CA SER A 57 26.44 -45.52 9.18
C SER A 57 26.75 -44.12 9.71
N LEU A 58 25.84 -43.57 10.53
CA LEU A 58 25.97 -42.26 11.18
C LEU A 58 26.39 -42.37 12.65
N ASP A 59 26.83 -43.56 13.08
CA ASP A 59 27.18 -43.90 14.46
C ASP A 59 26.03 -43.74 15.48
N ILE A 60 24.78 -43.65 15.01
CA ILE A 60 23.60 -43.63 15.87
C ILE A 60 23.27 -45.07 16.28
N GLN A 61 23.44 -45.37 17.56
CA GLN A 61 23.27 -46.72 18.07
C GLN A 61 21.79 -47.03 18.30
N VAL A 62 21.32 -48.15 17.77
CA VAL A 62 19.98 -48.67 18.06
C VAL A 62 20.06 -49.54 19.32
N LYS A 63 19.61 -49.00 20.47
CA LYS A 63 19.57 -49.71 21.76
C LYS A 63 18.45 -50.73 21.85
N SER A 64 17.30 -50.43 21.24
CA SER A 64 16.15 -51.32 21.26
C SER A 64 15.34 -51.19 19.99
N VAL A 65 14.73 -52.31 19.57
CA VAL A 65 13.79 -52.38 18.46
C VAL A 65 12.50 -52.96 19.01
N THR A 66 11.40 -52.22 18.87
CA THR A 66 10.05 -52.69 19.20
C THR A 66 9.22 -52.79 17.92
N GLU A 67 7.99 -53.29 18.01
CA GLU A 67 7.06 -53.25 16.89
C GLU A 67 6.72 -51.81 16.46
N SER A 68 6.72 -50.88 17.43
CA SER A 68 6.32 -49.47 17.25
C SER A 68 7.46 -48.53 16.83
N GLY A 69 8.73 -48.83 17.15
CA GLY A 69 9.82 -47.90 16.91
C GLY A 69 11.22 -48.38 17.32
N LEU A 70 12.13 -47.41 17.39
CA LEU A 70 13.55 -47.60 17.70
C LEU A 70 13.94 -46.75 18.91
N GLY A 71 14.60 -47.36 19.90
CA GLY A 71 15.33 -46.65 20.94
C GLY A 71 16.74 -46.35 20.45
N LEU A 72 17.10 -45.08 20.37
CA LEU A 72 18.34 -44.59 19.77
C LEU A 72 19.23 -43.92 20.82
N LEU A 73 20.53 -44.08 20.65
CA LEU A 73 21.56 -43.36 21.38
C LEU A 73 22.40 -42.59 20.38
N ILE A 74 22.28 -41.27 20.41
CA ILE A 74 22.95 -40.35 19.49
C ILE A 74 24.25 -39.89 20.15
N PRO A 75 25.41 -40.06 19.49
CA PRO A 75 26.68 -39.67 20.06
C PRO A 75 26.72 -38.20 20.48
N SER A 76 27.27 -37.92 21.64
CA SER A 76 27.39 -36.56 22.20
C SER A 76 28.15 -35.55 21.31
N TYR A 77 28.94 -35.99 20.34
CA TYR A 77 29.58 -35.09 19.36
C TYR A 77 28.63 -34.58 18.27
N ARG A 78 27.46 -35.20 18.09
CA ARG A 78 26.39 -34.74 17.18
C ARG A 78 25.53 -33.69 17.87
N VAL A 79 26.07 -32.49 17.99
CA VAL A 79 25.43 -31.37 18.68
C VAL A 79 24.12 -30.91 18.02
N ASP A 80 23.93 -31.24 16.75
CA ASP A 80 22.80 -30.94 15.88
C ASP A 80 21.65 -31.95 15.98
N VAL A 81 21.90 -33.17 16.50
CA VAL A 81 20.91 -34.27 16.52
C VAL A 81 20.49 -34.56 17.96
N GLN A 82 19.36 -34.02 18.38
CA GLN A 82 18.90 -34.16 19.77
C GLN A 82 17.44 -34.60 19.89
N ARG A 83 16.64 -34.45 18.82
CA ARG A 83 15.20 -34.74 18.79
C ARG A 83 14.91 -35.79 17.72
N GLU A 84 13.74 -36.42 17.83
CA GLU A 84 13.23 -37.38 16.84
C GLU A 84 13.27 -36.84 15.41
N VAL A 85 12.91 -35.57 15.22
CA VAL A 85 12.87 -34.94 13.87
C VAL A 85 14.27 -34.72 13.28
N ASP A 86 15.28 -34.52 14.12
CA ASP A 86 16.67 -34.37 13.66
C ASP A 86 17.19 -35.73 13.15
N VAL A 87 16.79 -36.83 13.81
CA VAL A 87 17.08 -38.19 13.34
C VAL A 87 16.32 -38.50 12.04
N ILE A 88 15.08 -38.05 11.89
CA ILE A 88 14.33 -38.23 10.63
C ILE A 88 15.00 -37.46 9.48
N GLU A 89 15.50 -36.25 9.73
CA GLU A 89 16.29 -35.49 8.74
C GLU A 89 17.55 -36.26 8.33
N GLU A 90 18.27 -36.85 9.27
CA GLU A 90 19.44 -37.68 8.97
C GLU A 90 19.10 -38.91 8.11
N ILE A 91 17.97 -39.56 8.41
CA ILE A 91 17.45 -40.68 7.61
C ILE A 91 17.16 -40.20 6.19
N LEU A 92 16.46 -39.08 6.02
CA LEU A 92 16.13 -38.48 4.72
C LEU A 92 17.38 -38.07 3.94
N ARG A 93 18.35 -37.43 4.60
CA ARG A 93 19.57 -36.91 4.01
C ARG A 93 20.43 -38.02 3.41
N VAL A 94 20.56 -39.15 4.10
CA VAL A 94 21.32 -40.31 3.61
C VAL A 94 20.49 -41.14 2.62
N TYR A 95 19.18 -41.27 2.84
CA TYR A 95 18.29 -41.94 1.89
C TYR A 95 18.23 -41.20 0.54
N GLY A 96 18.39 -39.88 0.56
CA GLY A 96 18.35 -39.01 -0.61
C GLY A 96 16.96 -38.43 -0.82
N TYR A 97 16.86 -37.11 -0.84
CA TYR A 97 15.59 -36.39 -1.00
C TYR A 97 14.91 -36.71 -2.34
N ASP A 98 15.70 -36.92 -3.39
CA ASP A 98 15.20 -37.26 -4.74
C ASP A 98 14.56 -38.66 -4.81
N ASN A 99 14.81 -39.52 -3.82
CA ASN A 99 14.21 -40.85 -3.74
C ASN A 99 12.82 -40.83 -3.09
N ILE A 100 12.38 -39.69 -2.55
CA ILE A 100 11.05 -39.53 -1.96
C ILE A 100 10.03 -39.23 -3.06
N HIS A 101 9.02 -40.09 -3.16
CA HIS A 101 7.97 -39.97 -4.15
C HIS A 101 7.04 -38.80 -3.82
N VAL A 102 6.97 -37.81 -4.71
CA VAL A 102 6.01 -36.69 -4.61
C VAL A 102 4.66 -37.16 -5.15
N PRO A 103 3.57 -37.11 -4.37
CA PRO A 103 2.26 -37.55 -4.84
C PRO A 103 1.74 -36.65 -5.97
N GLU A 104 1.13 -37.24 -6.99
CA GLU A 104 0.55 -36.52 -8.14
C GLU A 104 -0.65 -35.65 -7.76
N LYS A 105 -1.28 -35.93 -6.61
CA LYS A 105 -2.49 -35.25 -6.15
C LYS A 105 -2.35 -34.81 -4.69
N LEU A 106 -2.52 -33.50 -4.48
CA LEU A 106 -2.73 -32.92 -3.16
C LEU A 106 -4.22 -32.66 -2.96
N THR A 107 -4.79 -33.11 -1.83
CA THR A 107 -6.16 -32.78 -1.44
C THR A 107 -6.11 -31.81 -0.27
N ALA A 108 -6.63 -30.60 -0.47
CA ALA A 108 -6.72 -29.58 0.58
C ALA A 108 -8.08 -28.88 0.52
N SER A 109 -8.65 -28.60 1.69
CA SER A 109 -9.85 -27.75 1.81
C SER A 109 -9.42 -26.30 1.86
N ILE A 110 -9.72 -25.52 0.82
CA ILE A 110 -9.38 -24.10 0.74
C ILE A 110 -10.53 -23.28 1.31
N ALA A 111 -10.26 -22.46 2.32
CA ALA A 111 -11.22 -21.50 2.84
C ALA A 111 -11.51 -20.41 1.78
N PRO A 112 -12.77 -19.96 1.61
CA PRO A 112 -13.07 -18.87 0.70
C PRO A 112 -12.41 -17.58 1.20
N SER A 113 -11.75 -16.84 0.30
CA SER A 113 -11.19 -15.52 0.60
C SER A 113 -12.17 -14.41 0.21
N SER A 114 -12.15 -13.30 0.95
CA SER A 114 -13.00 -12.15 0.63
C SER A 114 -12.64 -11.57 -0.75
N LYS A 115 -13.59 -10.91 -1.42
CA LYS A 115 -13.25 -10.08 -2.59
C LYS A 115 -12.53 -8.79 -2.18
N PHE A 116 -12.60 -8.44 -0.90
CA PHE A 116 -12.07 -7.20 -0.32
C PHE A 116 -10.78 -7.45 0.48
N GLU A 117 -10.09 -8.57 0.23
CA GLU A 117 -8.72 -8.75 0.74
C GLU A 117 -7.82 -7.63 0.22
N ASP A 118 -6.94 -7.13 1.07
CA ASP A 118 -6.11 -5.96 0.80
C ASP A 118 -5.34 -6.07 -0.52
N TYR A 119 -4.64 -7.18 -0.75
CA TYR A 119 -3.88 -7.42 -1.99
C TYR A 119 -4.75 -7.42 -3.27
N LYS A 120 -6.04 -7.81 -3.16
CA LYS A 120 -6.97 -7.77 -4.30
C LYS A 120 -7.37 -6.32 -4.60
N LEU A 121 -7.56 -5.51 -3.57
CA LEU A 121 -7.86 -4.09 -3.70
C LEU A 121 -6.66 -3.33 -4.28
N GLU A 122 -5.45 -3.62 -3.81
CA GLU A 122 -4.21 -3.06 -4.36
C GLU A 122 -4.05 -3.39 -5.84
N ASN A 123 -4.17 -4.67 -6.21
CA ASN A 123 -4.07 -5.08 -7.61
C ASN A 123 -5.14 -4.41 -8.49
N ALA A 124 -6.37 -4.27 -7.99
CA ALA A 124 -7.45 -3.59 -8.72
C ALA A 124 -7.16 -2.10 -8.96
N ILE A 125 -6.50 -1.41 -8.02
CA ILE A 125 -6.09 -0.02 -8.18
C ILE A 125 -4.80 0.10 -8.99
N GLY A 126 -3.82 -0.78 -8.79
CA GLY A 126 -2.61 -0.83 -9.60
C GLY A 126 -2.94 -1.02 -11.09
N GLN A 127 -3.85 -1.94 -11.42
CA GLN A 127 -4.33 -2.11 -12.81
C GLN A 127 -5.06 -0.87 -13.34
N LEU A 128 -5.86 -0.20 -12.51
CA LEU A 128 -6.54 1.04 -12.88
C LEU A 128 -5.55 2.17 -13.20
N LEU A 129 -4.52 2.34 -12.36
CA LEU A 129 -3.49 3.36 -12.52
C LEU A 129 -2.57 3.04 -13.72
N ALA A 130 -2.18 1.77 -13.89
CA ALA A 130 -1.46 1.29 -15.06
C ALA A 130 -2.24 1.56 -16.36
N ALA A 131 -3.56 1.30 -16.38
CA ALA A 131 -4.44 1.63 -17.51
C ALA A 131 -4.58 3.15 -17.75
N LYS A 132 -4.23 3.99 -16.76
CA LYS A 132 -4.10 5.46 -16.90
C LYS A 132 -2.68 5.91 -17.23
N GLY A 133 -1.78 4.98 -17.51
CA GLY A 133 -0.41 5.24 -17.92
C GLY A 133 0.52 5.62 -16.77
N PHE A 134 0.19 5.26 -15.54
CA PHE A 134 1.13 5.35 -14.42
C PHE A 134 2.07 4.14 -14.41
N SER A 135 3.29 4.35 -13.94
CA SER A 135 4.26 3.29 -13.64
C SER A 135 4.31 3.06 -12.13
N GLU A 136 4.24 1.81 -11.70
CA GLU A 136 4.48 1.48 -10.31
C GLU A 136 5.98 1.62 -10.01
N ILE A 137 6.31 2.24 -8.87
CA ILE A 137 7.66 2.28 -8.33
C ILE A 137 7.69 1.55 -6.99
N LEU A 138 8.86 1.00 -6.64
CA LEU A 138 9.10 0.39 -5.34
C LEU A 138 10.39 0.99 -4.78
N SER A 139 10.25 1.75 -3.70
CA SER A 139 11.36 2.45 -3.10
C SER A 139 11.81 1.79 -1.80
N ASN A 140 13.03 2.10 -1.35
CA ASN A 140 13.51 1.61 -0.06
C ASN A 140 12.69 2.24 1.08
N SER A 141 12.38 1.43 2.11
CA SER A 141 11.79 1.94 3.36
C SER A 141 12.82 2.72 4.18
N LEU A 142 14.11 2.43 4.02
CA LEU A 142 15.20 3.21 4.61
C LEU A 142 15.47 4.46 3.78
N THR A 143 15.66 5.59 4.46
CA THR A 143 15.82 6.90 3.81
C THR A 143 16.74 7.82 4.60
N ASN A 144 16.99 9.00 4.03
CA ASN A 144 17.87 10.01 4.60
C ASN A 144 17.20 10.69 5.81
N PRO A 145 17.86 10.75 6.98
CA PRO A 145 17.34 11.45 8.15
C PRO A 145 17.00 12.92 7.91
N GLU A 146 17.66 13.59 6.96
CA GLU A 146 17.46 15.00 6.69
C GLU A 146 16.05 15.33 6.18
N TYR A 147 15.34 14.37 5.58
CA TYR A 147 14.02 14.62 5.01
C TYR A 147 12.94 14.95 6.05
N SER A 148 13.13 14.57 7.32
CA SER A 148 12.19 14.88 8.40
C SER A 148 12.01 16.39 8.63
N GLN A 149 13.01 17.20 8.27
CA GLN A 149 12.94 18.66 8.41
C GLN A 149 11.83 19.28 7.56
N PHE A 150 11.40 18.61 6.49
CA PHE A 150 10.34 19.10 5.60
C PHE A 150 8.93 18.76 6.10
N LEU A 151 8.79 17.79 7.03
CA LEU A 151 7.51 17.32 7.55
C LEU A 151 6.94 18.21 8.66
N GLY A 152 7.78 19.04 9.30
CA GLY A 152 7.39 19.99 10.35
C GLY A 152 6.62 19.38 11.53
N GLY A 153 6.25 20.25 12.47
CA GLY A 153 5.35 19.91 13.60
C GLY A 153 5.76 18.68 14.40
N GLU A 154 4.78 17.88 14.82
CA GLU A 154 5.03 16.63 15.53
C GLU A 154 5.69 15.56 14.65
N ALA A 155 5.41 15.55 13.34
CA ALA A 155 5.92 14.54 12.43
C ALA A 155 7.45 14.55 12.37
N GLN A 156 8.08 15.73 12.41
CA GLN A 156 9.53 15.89 12.44
C GLN A 156 10.20 15.11 13.60
N ASN A 157 9.53 14.98 14.74
CA ASN A 157 10.07 14.32 15.94
C ASN A 157 9.69 12.82 16.05
N THR A 158 9.13 12.23 14.99
CA THR A 158 8.68 10.82 14.99
C THR A 158 9.60 9.89 14.19
N GLN A 159 10.87 10.24 14.01
CA GLN A 159 11.80 9.42 13.23
C GLN A 159 12.05 8.07 13.90
N THR A 160 12.01 7.00 13.10
CA THR A 160 12.40 5.65 13.53
C THR A 160 13.84 5.40 13.09
N LEU A 161 14.77 5.43 14.04
CA LEU A 161 16.21 5.22 13.80
C LEU A 161 16.54 3.73 13.70
N ILE A 162 17.45 3.39 12.79
CA ILE A 162 18.06 2.05 12.73
C ILE A 162 19.33 2.05 13.60
N LEU A 163 19.48 1.05 14.46
CA LEU A 163 20.61 0.96 15.39
C LEU A 163 21.95 0.71 14.68
N ASN A 164 21.95 -0.15 13.65
CA ASN A 164 23.15 -0.52 12.90
C ASN A 164 22.93 -0.30 11.40
N PRO A 165 22.83 0.96 10.94
CA PRO A 165 22.55 1.24 9.54
C PRO A 165 23.78 0.95 8.68
N LEU A 166 23.55 0.46 7.46
CA LEU A 166 24.63 0.18 6.49
C LEU A 166 25.29 1.47 5.97
N SER A 167 24.57 2.59 6.01
CA SER A 167 25.07 3.92 5.64
C SER A 167 24.30 5.02 6.39
N THR A 168 24.91 6.19 6.54
CA THR A 168 24.26 7.36 7.16
C THR A 168 23.07 7.87 6.37
N ASP A 169 23.10 7.73 5.04
CA ASP A 169 22.04 8.18 4.15
C ASP A 169 20.80 7.27 4.19
N LEU A 170 20.92 6.09 4.81
CA LEU A 170 19.84 5.10 4.98
C LEU A 170 19.71 4.71 6.47
N SER A 171 19.76 5.70 7.36
CA SER A 171 19.80 5.48 8.81
C SER A 171 18.43 5.55 9.50
N VAL A 172 17.37 5.93 8.78
CA VAL A 172 16.01 6.04 9.34
C VAL A 172 14.98 5.39 8.44
N MET A 173 13.87 4.95 9.01
CA MET A 173 12.71 4.51 8.25
C MET A 173 11.91 5.73 7.74
N ARG A 174 11.38 5.63 6.52
CA ARG A 174 10.63 6.72 5.88
C ARG A 174 9.34 7.06 6.63
N GLN A 175 9.11 8.35 6.81
CA GLN A 175 7.91 8.90 7.43
C GLN A 175 6.89 9.42 6.39
N SER A 176 7.30 9.45 5.11
CA SER A 176 6.47 9.83 3.96
C SER A 176 7.04 9.15 2.73
N LEU A 177 6.17 8.69 1.81
CA LEU A 177 6.60 8.17 0.51
C LEU A 177 6.94 9.28 -0.49
N LEU A 178 6.60 10.55 -0.17
CA LEU A 178 6.88 11.68 -1.05
C LEU A 178 8.37 11.74 -1.41
N PHE A 179 9.25 11.65 -0.42
CA PHE A 179 10.69 11.86 -0.63
C PHE A 179 11.32 10.80 -1.52
N SER A 180 10.99 9.52 -1.31
CA SER A 180 11.40 8.44 -2.21
C SER A 180 10.86 8.65 -3.63
N GLY A 181 9.62 9.14 -3.73
CA GLY A 181 9.04 9.56 -5.01
C GLY A 181 9.79 10.70 -5.70
N LEU A 182 10.24 11.69 -4.94
CA LEU A 182 11.03 12.81 -5.45
C LEU A 182 12.44 12.36 -5.88
N GLU A 183 13.08 11.43 -5.16
CA GLU A 183 14.33 10.80 -5.60
C GLU A 183 14.13 10.08 -6.95
N ALA A 184 13.03 9.33 -7.08
CA ALA A 184 12.69 8.65 -8.33
C ALA A 184 12.43 9.64 -9.48
N ILE A 185 11.73 10.75 -9.22
CA ILE A 185 11.54 11.82 -10.20
C ILE A 185 12.88 12.41 -10.60
N SER A 186 13.69 12.86 -9.64
CA SER A 186 15.01 13.47 -9.88
C SER A 186 15.92 12.53 -10.69
N HIS A 187 15.97 11.25 -10.33
CA HIS A 187 16.71 10.22 -11.05
C HIS A 187 16.30 10.11 -12.53
N ASN A 188 15.00 10.21 -12.83
CA ASN A 188 14.46 10.15 -14.20
C ASN A 188 14.66 11.45 -14.97
N LEU A 189 14.53 12.61 -14.31
CA LEU A 189 14.83 13.92 -14.90
C LEU A 189 16.29 14.02 -15.34
N ASN A 190 17.21 13.53 -14.51
CA ASN A 190 18.63 13.44 -14.84
C ASN A 190 18.93 12.53 -16.04
N ARG A 191 17.97 11.70 -16.44
CA ARG A 191 17.99 10.84 -17.64
C ARG A 191 17.10 11.35 -18.77
N ARG A 192 16.75 12.64 -18.72
CA ARG A 192 15.96 13.35 -19.75
C ARG A 192 14.56 12.76 -19.94
N LYS A 193 13.95 12.23 -18.87
CA LYS A 193 12.55 11.79 -18.84
C LYS A 193 11.72 12.81 -18.05
N SER A 194 11.09 13.75 -18.75
CA SER A 194 10.32 14.85 -18.14
C SER A 194 8.88 14.50 -17.79
N ASN A 195 8.25 13.59 -18.52
CA ASN A 195 6.83 13.26 -18.34
C ASN A 195 6.70 12.02 -17.48
N LEU A 196 6.41 12.20 -16.20
CA LEU A 196 6.44 11.15 -15.19
C LEU A 196 5.08 11.02 -14.52
N ARG A 197 4.62 9.77 -14.41
CA ARG A 197 3.41 9.37 -13.70
C ARG A 197 3.75 8.13 -12.90
N MET A 198 3.91 8.28 -11.60
CA MET A 198 4.36 7.21 -10.73
C MET A 198 3.34 6.96 -9.64
N PHE A 199 3.24 5.72 -9.18
CA PHE A 199 2.52 5.39 -7.97
C PHE A 199 3.29 4.35 -7.15
N GLU A 200 3.09 4.36 -5.84
CA GLU A 200 3.68 3.38 -4.93
C GLU A 200 2.69 3.02 -3.83
N PHE A 201 2.56 1.72 -3.55
CA PHE A 201 2.00 1.22 -2.30
C PHE A 201 3.13 0.99 -1.32
N GLY A 202 3.00 1.49 -0.09
CA GLY A 202 4.04 1.27 0.90
C GLY A 202 3.72 1.76 2.29
N MET A 203 4.58 1.38 3.23
CA MET A 203 4.46 1.75 4.63
C MET A 203 5.26 3.01 4.96
N THR A 204 4.73 3.83 5.86
CA THR A 204 5.45 4.84 6.63
C THR A 204 5.57 4.39 8.07
N TYR A 205 6.61 4.88 8.74
CA TYR A 205 6.98 4.44 10.08
C TYR A 205 7.16 5.66 10.98
N HIS A 206 6.51 5.65 12.14
CA HIS A 206 6.53 6.75 13.08
C HIS A 206 6.79 6.27 14.49
N TYR A 207 7.83 6.81 15.13
CA TYR A 207 8.08 6.60 16.55
C TYR A 207 7.29 7.59 17.40
N LYS A 208 6.39 7.09 18.25
CA LYS A 208 5.54 7.88 19.15
C LYS A 208 6.01 7.76 20.60
N GLY A 209 7.32 7.87 20.82
CA GLY A 209 7.94 7.91 22.15
C GLY A 209 8.03 6.55 22.87
N GLU A 210 6.97 5.73 22.82
CA GLU A 210 6.95 4.38 23.40
C GLU A 210 6.59 3.29 22.37
N ASN A 211 5.86 3.65 21.32
CA ASN A 211 5.36 2.72 20.32
C ASN A 211 5.78 3.13 18.90
N TYR A 212 5.81 2.15 18.01
CA TYR A 212 5.94 2.37 16.57
C TYR A 212 4.56 2.28 15.92
N GLU A 213 4.27 3.24 15.06
CA GLU A 213 3.07 3.27 14.24
C GLU A 213 3.47 3.06 12.78
N GLU A 214 2.89 2.05 12.15
CA GLU A 214 3.02 1.78 10.73
C GLU A 214 1.73 2.18 10.03
N LYS A 215 1.84 2.96 8.95
CA LYS A 215 0.68 3.33 8.13
C LYS A 215 0.91 2.90 6.71
N LYS A 216 -0.10 2.26 6.14
CA LYS A 216 -0.08 1.90 4.72
C LYS A 216 -0.63 3.05 3.88
N HIS A 217 0.07 3.36 2.81
CA HIS A 217 -0.26 4.43 1.89
C HIS A 217 -0.30 3.94 0.45
N LEU A 218 -1.11 4.63 -0.36
CA LEU A 218 -0.97 4.67 -1.81
C LEU A 218 -0.58 6.11 -2.16
N THR A 219 0.51 6.29 -2.91
CA THR A 219 0.91 7.62 -3.38
C THR A 219 0.86 7.74 -4.88
N LEU A 220 0.53 8.94 -5.37
CA LEU A 220 0.57 9.30 -6.78
C LEU A 220 1.50 10.50 -6.95
N LEU A 221 2.38 10.41 -7.94
CA LEU A 221 3.33 11.46 -8.31
C LEU A 221 3.19 11.76 -9.79
N LEU A 222 3.00 13.03 -10.11
CA LEU A 222 2.83 13.50 -11.48
C LEU A 222 3.78 14.66 -11.73
N SER A 223 4.44 14.66 -12.89
CA SER A 223 5.31 15.76 -13.27
C SER A 223 5.47 15.83 -14.79
N GLY A 224 5.63 17.04 -15.31
CA GLY A 224 5.74 17.32 -16.74
C GLY A 224 4.41 17.32 -17.48
N SER A 225 4.43 16.97 -18.77
CA SER A 225 3.25 17.10 -19.62
C SER A 225 2.34 15.88 -19.59
N ARG A 226 1.02 16.12 -19.67
CA ARG A 226 -0.02 15.09 -19.79
C ARG A 226 0.13 14.33 -21.09
N HIS A 227 0.21 15.02 -22.22
CA HIS A 227 0.54 14.39 -23.49
C HIS A 227 1.74 15.14 -24.08
N GLY A 228 2.71 14.39 -24.61
CA GLY A 228 3.73 15.00 -25.45
C GLY A 228 3.07 15.61 -26.68
N GLN A 229 3.74 16.58 -27.31
CA GLN A 229 3.23 17.15 -28.55
C GLN A 229 3.01 16.05 -29.58
N ASP A 230 1.76 15.88 -30.01
CA ASP A 230 1.39 14.97 -31.09
C ASP A 230 0.70 15.75 -32.22
N TRP A 231 0.54 15.12 -33.37
CA TRP A 231 0.00 15.76 -34.57
C TRP A 231 -1.51 16.07 -34.47
N THR A 232 -2.21 15.53 -33.48
CA THR A 232 -3.66 15.67 -33.25
C THR A 232 -4.03 16.51 -32.03
N SER A 233 -3.11 16.70 -31.10
CA SER A 233 -3.36 17.28 -29.79
C SER A 233 -2.21 18.21 -29.39
N PRO A 234 -2.53 19.44 -28.95
CA PRO A 234 -1.52 20.30 -28.37
C PRO A 234 -0.96 19.69 -27.09
N ALA A 235 0.31 19.95 -26.80
CA ALA A 235 0.89 19.61 -25.51
C ALA A 235 0.06 20.28 -24.41
N ARG A 236 -0.30 19.49 -23.40
CA ARG A 236 -1.03 19.97 -22.21
C ARG A 236 -0.28 19.51 -20.99
N ASP A 237 0.01 20.42 -20.08
CA ASP A 237 0.70 20.07 -18.85
C ASP A 237 -0.20 19.29 -17.89
N MET A 238 0.44 18.50 -17.02
CA MET A 238 -0.26 17.98 -15.86
C MET A 238 -0.69 19.15 -14.99
N ASP A 239 -1.97 19.19 -14.64
CA ASP A 239 -2.54 20.22 -13.79
C ASP A 239 -3.12 19.59 -12.52
N PHE A 240 -3.33 20.44 -11.50
CA PHE A 240 -3.95 20.04 -10.24
C PHE A 240 -5.28 19.29 -10.44
N TYR A 241 -6.06 19.67 -11.46
CA TYR A 241 -7.35 19.05 -11.75
C TYR A 241 -7.21 17.63 -12.32
N TYR A 242 -6.13 17.32 -13.05
CA TYR A 242 -5.82 15.97 -13.48
C TYR A 242 -5.46 15.07 -12.29
N LEU A 243 -4.67 15.57 -11.33
CA LEU A 243 -4.42 14.84 -10.08
C LEU A 243 -5.73 14.60 -9.35
N LYS A 244 -6.54 15.64 -9.13
CA LYS A 244 -7.87 15.53 -8.48
C LYS A 244 -8.80 14.53 -9.19
N ALA A 245 -8.82 14.53 -10.52
CA ALA A 245 -9.63 13.59 -11.29
C ALA A 245 -9.13 12.15 -11.12
N THR A 246 -7.81 11.93 -11.10
CA THR A 246 -7.22 10.62 -10.81
C THR A 246 -7.54 10.16 -9.39
N THR A 247 -7.46 11.07 -8.41
CA THR A 247 -7.79 10.75 -7.03
C THR A 247 -9.26 10.33 -6.87
N ASN A 248 -10.17 11.08 -7.49
CA ASN A 248 -11.59 10.72 -7.53
C ASN A 248 -11.85 9.39 -8.24
N LEU A 249 -11.03 9.02 -9.23
CA LEU A 249 -11.15 7.74 -9.92
C LEU A 249 -10.82 6.56 -9.00
N VAL A 250 -9.80 6.70 -8.15
CA VAL A 250 -9.45 5.70 -7.12
C VAL A 250 -10.62 5.51 -6.16
N PHE A 251 -11.17 6.61 -5.63
CA PHE A 251 -12.33 6.53 -4.72
C PHE A 251 -13.57 5.91 -5.38
N LYS A 252 -13.87 6.32 -6.62
CA LYS A 252 -14.99 5.78 -7.39
C LYS A 252 -14.84 4.28 -7.64
N ARG A 253 -13.61 3.79 -7.84
CA ARG A 253 -13.35 2.35 -8.00
C ARG A 253 -13.73 1.55 -6.74
N PHE A 254 -13.64 2.16 -5.56
CA PHE A 254 -14.11 1.59 -4.29
C PHE A 254 -15.58 1.88 -3.97
N GLY A 255 -16.30 2.59 -4.84
CA GLY A 255 -17.68 2.98 -4.58
C GLY A 255 -17.83 4.09 -3.53
N ILE A 256 -16.75 4.82 -3.24
CA ILE A 256 -16.76 5.96 -2.31
C ILE A 256 -17.18 7.20 -3.11
N GLU A 257 -18.40 7.69 -2.86
CA GLU A 257 -18.99 8.82 -3.61
C GLU A 257 -19.14 10.09 -2.77
N ASP A 258 -19.32 9.96 -1.45
CA ASP A 258 -19.60 11.08 -0.53
C ASP A 258 -18.31 11.63 0.08
N ILE A 259 -17.51 12.29 -0.75
CA ILE A 259 -16.21 12.85 -0.35
C ILE A 259 -16.36 14.33 -0.04
N GLU A 260 -16.04 14.69 1.19
CA GLU A 260 -15.90 16.08 1.58
C GLU A 260 -14.48 16.56 1.33
N VAL A 261 -14.35 17.77 0.80
CA VAL A 261 -13.05 18.31 0.42
C VAL A 261 -12.81 19.62 1.16
N GLN A 262 -11.63 19.76 1.76
CA GLN A 262 -11.22 20.95 2.51
C GLN A 262 -9.82 21.37 2.06
N PRO A 263 -9.41 22.65 2.22
CA PRO A 263 -8.02 23.04 2.02
C PRO A 263 -7.08 22.19 2.88
N THR A 264 -6.00 21.70 2.28
CA THR A 264 -5.05 20.83 2.99
C THR A 264 -4.31 21.59 4.09
N LYS A 265 -3.95 20.87 5.15
CA LYS A 265 -2.99 21.32 6.16
C LYS A 265 -1.64 20.62 6.07
N ASP A 266 -1.47 19.77 5.06
CA ASP A 266 -0.21 19.06 4.85
C ASP A 266 0.88 20.07 4.47
N VAL A 267 1.93 20.11 5.29
CA VAL A 267 3.00 21.09 5.16
C VAL A 267 3.89 20.84 3.95
N VAL A 268 3.87 19.64 3.36
CA VAL A 268 4.69 19.35 2.17
C VAL A 268 4.08 19.91 0.88
N LEU A 269 2.83 20.40 0.95
CA LEU A 269 2.08 20.95 -0.16
C LEU A 269 2.02 22.48 -0.05
N SER A 270 2.24 23.19 -1.15
CA SER A 270 2.04 24.65 -1.20
C SER A 270 0.56 25.01 -1.32
N GLU A 271 -0.16 24.20 -2.11
CA GLU A 271 -1.60 24.30 -2.32
C GLU A 271 -2.15 22.88 -2.49
N GLY A 272 -3.32 22.62 -1.92
CA GLY A 272 -3.89 21.28 -1.99
C GLY A 272 -5.22 21.14 -1.27
N LEU A 273 -5.73 19.92 -1.31
CA LEU A 273 -7.02 19.54 -0.76
C LEU A 273 -6.88 18.25 0.05
N ASP A 274 -7.56 18.20 1.19
CA ASP A 274 -7.78 16.99 1.97
C ASP A 274 -9.16 16.43 1.64
N CYS A 275 -9.23 15.13 1.39
CA CYS A 275 -10.43 14.36 1.07
C CYS A 275 -10.86 13.53 2.28
N TYR A 276 -12.09 13.75 2.74
CA TYR A 276 -12.66 13.10 3.92
C TYR A 276 -13.91 12.28 3.58
N SER A 277 -14.10 11.20 4.33
CA SER A 277 -15.40 10.53 4.48
C SER A 277 -15.86 10.69 5.92
N GLY A 278 -16.82 11.59 6.14
CA GLY A 278 -17.18 12.06 7.47
C GLY A 278 -15.99 12.74 8.16
N LYS A 279 -15.52 12.18 9.28
CA LYS A 279 -14.34 12.70 10.00
C LYS A 279 -13.03 12.01 9.61
N THR A 280 -13.07 11.00 8.74
CA THR A 280 -11.89 10.17 8.41
C THR A 280 -11.19 10.75 7.21
N LEU A 281 -9.90 11.10 7.35
CA LEU A 281 -9.05 11.51 6.23
C LEU A 281 -8.77 10.31 5.34
N LEU A 282 -9.04 10.44 4.04
CA LEU A 282 -8.81 9.41 3.03
C LEU A 282 -7.58 9.71 2.19
N ALA A 283 -7.39 10.96 1.78
CA ALA A 283 -6.22 11.37 1.02
C ALA A 283 -5.96 12.87 1.15
N SER A 284 -4.71 13.26 0.95
CA SER A 284 -4.28 14.65 0.75
C SER A 284 -3.67 14.76 -0.65
N LEU A 285 -3.99 15.82 -1.40
CA LEU A 285 -3.48 16.00 -2.75
C LEU A 285 -3.14 17.46 -3.05
N GLY A 286 -2.06 17.72 -3.77
CA GLY A 286 -1.59 19.08 -3.98
C GLY A 286 -0.37 19.23 -4.86
N VAL A 287 0.10 20.48 -4.91
CA VAL A 287 1.37 20.89 -5.50
C VAL A 287 2.44 20.81 -4.43
N VAL A 288 3.54 20.10 -4.68
CA VAL A 288 4.66 19.99 -3.74
C VAL A 288 5.36 21.34 -3.60
N ARG A 289 5.75 21.73 -2.37
CA ARG A 289 6.43 23.02 -2.16
C ARG A 289 7.74 23.13 -2.94
N ALA A 290 7.98 24.31 -3.50
CA ALA A 290 9.16 24.59 -4.33
C ALA A 290 10.50 24.44 -3.60
N ASP A 291 10.56 24.69 -2.29
CA ASP A 291 11.78 24.55 -1.50
C ASP A 291 12.17 23.07 -1.29
N ILE A 292 11.18 22.19 -1.14
CA ILE A 292 11.38 20.73 -1.15
C ILE A 292 11.90 20.31 -2.53
N LEU A 293 11.24 20.72 -3.62
CA LEU A 293 11.68 20.37 -4.99
C LEU A 293 13.12 20.82 -5.26
N LYS A 294 13.50 22.01 -4.78
CA LYS A 294 14.86 22.52 -4.89
C LYS A 294 15.89 21.64 -4.19
N HIS A 295 15.56 21.04 -3.04
CA HIS A 295 16.45 20.11 -2.33
C HIS A 295 16.77 18.87 -3.18
N PHE A 296 15.82 18.40 -3.99
CA PHE A 296 16.00 17.25 -4.89
C PHE A 296 16.49 17.64 -6.30
N ASP A 297 16.89 18.90 -6.53
CA ASP A 297 17.26 19.49 -7.84
C ASP A 297 16.16 19.32 -8.91
N ILE A 298 14.89 19.42 -8.50
CA ILE A 298 13.72 19.33 -9.39
C ILE A 298 13.24 20.74 -9.74
N LYS A 299 13.26 21.08 -11.03
CA LYS A 299 12.84 22.39 -11.54
C LYS A 299 11.39 22.45 -12.03
N GLN A 300 10.85 21.31 -12.43
CA GLN A 300 9.46 21.21 -12.91
C GLN A 300 8.49 20.97 -11.76
N GLU A 301 7.25 21.40 -11.95
CA GLU A 301 6.19 21.20 -10.94
C GLU A 301 5.95 19.71 -10.70
N VAL A 302 5.75 19.33 -9.44
CA VAL A 302 5.36 17.99 -9.03
C VAL A 302 4.04 18.07 -8.29
N LEU A 303 3.07 17.29 -8.77
CA LEU A 303 1.79 17.09 -8.11
C LEU A 303 1.85 15.77 -7.34
N PHE A 304 1.36 15.78 -6.11
CA PHE A 304 1.44 14.66 -5.18
C PHE A 304 0.07 14.39 -4.57
N ALA A 305 -0.34 13.13 -4.53
CA ALA A 305 -1.44 12.68 -3.69
C ALA A 305 -0.99 11.53 -2.80
N ASP A 306 -1.35 11.60 -1.51
CA ASP A 306 -1.13 10.57 -0.52
C ASP A 306 -2.47 10.06 0.01
N PHE A 307 -2.74 8.78 -0.15
CA PHE A 307 -3.94 8.12 0.35
C PHE A 307 -3.59 7.36 1.61
N GLN A 308 -4.37 7.56 2.68
CA GLN A 308 -4.36 6.73 3.86
C GLN A 308 -5.02 5.38 3.50
N TRP A 309 -4.22 4.45 2.99
CA TRP A 309 -4.73 3.28 2.26
C TRP A 309 -5.65 2.43 3.12
N GLU A 310 -5.32 2.24 4.40
CA GLU A 310 -6.21 1.52 5.32
C GLU A 310 -7.59 2.15 5.47
N ASN A 311 -7.65 3.49 5.50
CA ASN A 311 -8.93 4.18 5.63
C ASN A 311 -9.76 4.01 4.35
N VAL A 312 -9.10 4.01 3.19
CA VAL A 312 -9.73 3.79 1.89
C VAL A 312 -10.22 2.33 1.77
N SER A 313 -9.38 1.36 2.09
CA SER A 313 -9.69 -0.07 1.95
C SER A 313 -10.80 -0.51 2.91
N LYS A 314 -10.85 0.03 4.14
CA LYS A 314 -11.94 -0.22 5.11
C LYS A 314 -13.31 0.28 4.63
N LEU A 315 -13.37 1.18 3.65
CA LEU A 315 -14.61 1.66 3.03
C LEU A 315 -15.01 0.85 1.80
N ALA A 316 -14.10 0.05 1.24
CA ALA A 316 -14.42 -0.81 0.11
C ALA A 316 -15.51 -1.83 0.48
N GLY A 317 -16.48 -2.04 -0.42
CA GLY A 317 -17.51 -3.05 -0.25
C GLY A 317 -18.61 -2.73 0.77
N ARG A 318 -18.62 -1.55 1.40
CA ARG A 318 -19.70 -1.16 2.34
C ARG A 318 -21.04 -0.85 1.68
N LYS A 319 -21.03 -0.49 0.39
CA LYS A 319 -22.23 -0.08 -0.33
C LYS A 319 -22.76 -1.28 -1.12
N ASP A 320 -23.95 -1.74 -0.74
CA ASP A 320 -24.67 -2.74 -1.51
C ASP A 320 -25.12 -2.15 -2.85
N ILE A 321 -24.78 -2.86 -3.93
CA ILE A 321 -25.29 -2.54 -5.26
C ILE A 321 -26.74 -3.01 -5.31
N THR A 322 -27.65 -2.06 -5.15
CA THR A 322 -29.09 -2.30 -5.24
C THR A 322 -29.57 -1.96 -6.65
N TYR A 323 -30.39 -2.83 -7.22
CA TYR A 323 -31.05 -2.55 -8.49
C TYR A 323 -32.01 -1.36 -8.33
N ARG A 324 -31.96 -0.44 -9.29
CA ARG A 324 -32.94 0.61 -9.48
C ARG A 324 -33.44 0.55 -10.91
N GLU A 325 -34.75 0.64 -11.09
CA GLU A 325 -35.36 0.64 -12.42
C GLU A 325 -34.86 1.85 -13.22
N VAL A 326 -34.58 1.63 -14.50
CA VAL A 326 -34.17 2.72 -15.39
C VAL A 326 -35.32 3.72 -15.51
N PRO A 327 -35.09 5.02 -15.26
CA PRO A 327 -36.16 6.01 -15.34
C PRO A 327 -36.84 6.00 -16.72
N LYS A 328 -38.17 5.89 -16.74
CA LYS A 328 -38.99 5.91 -17.98
C LYS A 328 -39.22 7.32 -18.52
N TYR A 329 -38.96 8.34 -17.72
CA TYR A 329 -39.28 9.74 -18.02
C TYR A 329 -38.00 10.55 -18.24
N PRO A 330 -38.02 11.54 -19.15
CA PRO A 330 -36.84 12.31 -19.50
C PRO A 330 -36.36 13.19 -18.34
N ASP A 331 -35.05 13.42 -18.26
CA ASP A 331 -34.47 14.47 -17.44
C ASP A 331 -34.59 15.83 -18.12
N VAL A 332 -34.66 16.89 -17.31
CA VAL A 332 -34.70 18.27 -17.78
C VAL A 332 -33.52 19.03 -17.20
N LYS A 333 -32.86 19.81 -18.05
CA LYS A 333 -31.74 20.68 -17.65
C LYS A 333 -32.18 22.13 -17.61
N ARG A 334 -31.71 22.83 -16.57
CA ARG A 334 -31.88 24.27 -16.39
C ARG A 334 -30.59 24.85 -15.85
N ASP A 335 -30.23 26.03 -16.34
CA ASP A 335 -28.95 26.64 -16.03
C ASP A 335 -29.16 27.96 -15.29
N PHE A 336 -28.24 28.28 -14.40
CA PHE A 336 -28.09 29.60 -13.80
C PHE A 336 -26.72 30.18 -14.11
N ALA A 337 -26.70 31.46 -14.46
CA ALA A 337 -25.50 32.28 -14.37
C ALA A 337 -25.54 33.03 -13.03
N LEU A 338 -24.74 32.55 -12.06
CA LEU A 338 -24.70 33.10 -10.71
C LEU A 338 -23.50 34.04 -10.58
N LEU A 339 -23.77 35.32 -10.28
CA LEU A 339 -22.76 36.29 -9.87
C LEU A 339 -22.54 36.20 -8.36
N LEU A 340 -21.32 35.89 -7.96
CA LEU A 340 -20.95 35.53 -6.58
C LEU A 340 -19.64 36.21 -6.18
N ASP A 341 -19.38 36.32 -4.88
CA ASP A 341 -18.05 36.73 -4.40
C ASP A 341 -16.99 35.68 -4.76
N ASP A 342 -15.77 36.15 -5.03
CA ASP A 342 -14.65 35.31 -5.50
C ASP A 342 -14.30 34.17 -4.52
N GLU A 343 -14.56 34.35 -3.24
CA GLU A 343 -14.27 33.37 -2.19
C GLU A 343 -15.27 32.21 -2.16
N VAL A 344 -16.46 32.34 -2.76
CA VAL A 344 -17.53 31.34 -2.65
C VAL A 344 -17.15 30.07 -3.43
N PRO A 345 -16.90 28.92 -2.78
CA PRO A 345 -16.51 27.71 -3.49
C PRO A 345 -17.73 27.06 -4.16
N PHE A 346 -17.53 26.43 -5.31
CA PHE A 346 -18.60 25.69 -6.01
C PHE A 346 -19.26 24.61 -5.13
N GLU A 347 -18.51 23.98 -4.24
CA GLU A 347 -19.06 22.97 -3.33
C GLU A 347 -20.17 23.55 -2.44
N ARG A 348 -20.11 24.83 -2.07
CA ARG A 348 -21.16 25.47 -1.28
C ARG A 348 -22.46 25.59 -2.09
N ILE A 349 -22.36 25.93 -3.37
CA ILE A 349 -23.50 25.98 -4.31
C ILE A 349 -24.12 24.60 -4.47
N ARG A 350 -23.27 23.58 -4.65
CA ARG A 350 -23.69 22.18 -4.77
C ARG A 350 -24.41 21.70 -3.50
N LYS A 351 -23.86 21.97 -2.32
CA LYS A 351 -24.47 21.62 -1.02
C LYS A 351 -25.84 22.29 -0.85
N ILE A 352 -25.95 23.59 -1.12
CA ILE A 352 -27.22 24.32 -1.05
C ILE A 352 -28.24 23.73 -2.03
N ALA A 353 -27.82 23.36 -3.25
CA ALA A 353 -28.71 22.78 -4.26
C ALA A 353 -29.39 21.49 -3.75
N PHE A 354 -28.57 20.52 -3.31
CA PHE A 354 -29.04 19.23 -2.82
C PHE A 354 -29.79 19.36 -1.49
N ASN A 355 -29.48 20.35 -0.65
CA ASN A 355 -30.26 20.63 0.56
C ASN A 355 -31.64 21.21 0.22
N THR A 356 -31.72 22.02 -0.84
CA THR A 356 -32.95 22.71 -1.25
C THR A 356 -33.93 21.75 -1.95
N GLU A 357 -33.43 20.90 -2.84
CA GLU A 357 -34.22 19.92 -3.57
C GLU A 357 -33.55 18.53 -3.49
N LYS A 358 -34.11 17.67 -2.62
CA LYS A 358 -33.56 16.34 -2.34
C LYS A 358 -34.13 15.22 -3.20
N LYS A 359 -35.30 15.44 -3.81
CA LYS A 359 -36.06 14.37 -4.48
C LYS A 359 -35.83 14.38 -5.98
N LEU A 360 -35.94 15.55 -6.59
CA LEU A 360 -35.98 15.70 -8.05
C LEU A 360 -34.63 16.10 -8.66
N LEU A 361 -33.76 16.73 -7.88
CA LEU A 361 -32.43 17.12 -8.34
C LEU A 361 -31.51 15.89 -8.41
N LYS A 362 -31.05 15.55 -9.61
CA LYS A 362 -30.17 14.41 -9.86
C LYS A 362 -28.71 14.80 -10.01
N LYS A 363 -28.44 15.96 -10.63
CA LYS A 363 -27.07 16.42 -10.88
C LYS A 363 -26.97 17.93 -10.82
N VAL A 364 -25.85 18.41 -10.29
CA VAL A 364 -25.42 19.82 -10.34
C VAL A 364 -24.03 19.84 -10.96
N ASN A 365 -23.83 20.63 -12.00
CA ASN A 365 -22.58 20.68 -12.74
C ASN A 365 -22.19 22.13 -13.05
N LEU A 366 -20.97 22.49 -12.69
CA LEU A 366 -20.32 23.73 -13.11
C LEU A 366 -19.74 23.51 -14.51
N PHE A 367 -20.15 24.30 -15.48
CA PHE A 367 -19.65 24.18 -16.85
C PHE A 367 -18.88 25.40 -17.35
N ASP A 368 -18.99 26.55 -16.66
CA ASP A 368 -18.17 27.71 -16.96
C ASP A 368 -17.89 28.56 -15.71
N VAL A 369 -16.72 29.19 -15.69
CA VAL A 369 -16.26 30.12 -14.65
C VAL A 369 -15.65 31.33 -15.32
N TYR A 370 -16.28 32.49 -15.16
CA TYR A 370 -15.81 33.75 -15.73
C TYR A 370 -15.35 34.72 -14.64
N THR A 371 -14.09 35.17 -14.74
CA THR A 371 -13.43 36.16 -13.88
C THR A 371 -12.82 37.27 -14.74
N GLY A 372 -13.67 38.03 -15.43
CA GLY A 372 -13.24 39.05 -16.39
C GLY A 372 -13.56 40.49 -15.99
N LYS A 373 -13.02 41.45 -16.75
CA LYS A 373 -13.17 42.90 -16.52
C LYS A 373 -14.62 43.41 -16.53
N ASN A 374 -15.54 42.64 -17.13
CA ASN A 374 -16.97 42.97 -17.23
C ASN A 374 -17.78 42.51 -15.99
N LEU A 375 -17.10 42.19 -14.89
CA LEU A 375 -17.71 41.87 -13.59
C LEU A 375 -17.31 42.94 -12.56
N PRO A 376 -18.17 43.22 -11.56
CA PRO A 376 -17.77 44.03 -10.42
C PRO A 376 -16.52 43.45 -9.76
N LYS A 377 -15.65 44.32 -9.23
CA LYS A 377 -14.40 43.91 -8.59
C LYS A 377 -14.70 42.97 -7.41
N GLY A 378 -14.00 41.83 -7.36
CA GLY A 378 -14.20 40.80 -6.33
C GLY A 378 -15.36 39.83 -6.58
N LYS A 379 -15.99 39.89 -7.77
CA LYS A 379 -17.03 38.96 -8.19
C LYS A 379 -16.57 38.05 -9.32
N LYS A 380 -17.12 36.83 -9.33
CA LYS A 380 -17.04 35.85 -10.41
C LYS A 380 -18.43 35.42 -10.85
N SER A 381 -18.52 34.95 -12.10
CA SER A 381 -19.75 34.36 -12.63
C SER A 381 -19.56 32.85 -12.81
N TYR A 382 -20.45 32.07 -12.20
CA TYR A 382 -20.52 30.62 -12.36
C TYR A 382 -21.72 30.24 -13.20
N ALA A 383 -21.48 29.50 -14.29
CA ALA A 383 -22.55 28.88 -15.07
C ALA A 383 -22.78 27.46 -14.54
N VAL A 384 -23.93 27.27 -13.89
CA VAL A 384 -24.27 26.04 -13.18
C VAL A 384 -25.52 25.42 -13.81
N SER A 385 -25.39 24.18 -14.26
CA SER A 385 -26.50 23.39 -14.78
C SER A 385 -27.07 22.47 -13.70
N PHE A 386 -28.40 22.40 -13.64
CA PHE A 386 -29.17 21.56 -12.74
C PHE A 386 -29.96 20.56 -13.58
N THR A 387 -29.78 19.26 -13.29
CA THR A 387 -30.53 18.18 -13.94
C THR A 387 -31.62 17.71 -12.99
N LEU A 388 -32.87 17.90 -13.39
CA LEU A 388 -34.07 17.53 -12.66
C LEU A 388 -34.74 16.33 -13.32
N GLN A 389 -35.17 15.35 -12.54
CA GLN A 389 -35.88 14.19 -13.05
C GLN A 389 -36.81 13.61 -11.98
N ASP A 390 -38.03 13.28 -12.39
CA ASP A 390 -38.97 12.46 -11.61
C ASP A 390 -39.04 11.07 -12.24
N GLU A 391 -38.89 10.03 -11.43
CA GLU A 391 -38.87 8.64 -11.91
C GLU A 391 -40.29 8.10 -12.19
N GLN A 392 -41.32 8.80 -11.71
CA GLN A 392 -42.72 8.35 -11.81
C GLN A 392 -43.54 9.11 -12.85
N LYS A 393 -43.09 10.28 -13.31
CA LYS A 393 -43.79 11.11 -14.29
C LYS A 393 -42.89 12.15 -14.96
N THR A 394 -43.35 12.70 -16.08
CA THR A 394 -42.70 13.86 -16.70
C THR A 394 -42.88 15.11 -15.84
N LEU A 395 -41.79 15.86 -15.62
CA LEU A 395 -41.84 17.15 -14.93
C LEU A 395 -42.52 18.21 -15.81
N THR A 396 -43.47 18.94 -15.23
CA THR A 396 -44.11 20.09 -15.90
C THR A 396 -43.29 21.36 -15.70
N ASP A 397 -43.38 22.32 -16.63
CA ASP A 397 -42.66 23.60 -16.53
C ASP A 397 -42.95 24.32 -15.20
N LYS A 398 -44.21 24.31 -14.74
CA LYS A 398 -44.59 24.91 -13.45
C LYS A 398 -43.85 24.30 -12.26
N GLN A 399 -43.59 22.99 -12.28
CA GLN A 399 -42.81 22.33 -11.22
C GLN A 399 -41.34 22.70 -11.31
N ILE A 400 -40.80 22.73 -12.53
CA ILE A 400 -39.41 23.10 -12.79
C ILE A 400 -39.15 24.53 -12.32
N ASP A 401 -39.97 25.49 -12.75
CA ASP A 401 -39.83 26.90 -12.37
C ASP A 401 -39.95 27.10 -10.87
N LYS A 402 -40.84 26.36 -10.20
CA LYS A 402 -40.95 26.39 -8.74
C LYS A 402 -39.65 25.94 -8.05
N ILE A 403 -39.02 24.87 -8.54
CA ILE A 403 -37.75 24.37 -8.00
C ILE A 403 -36.62 25.37 -8.27
N MET A 404 -36.52 25.87 -9.50
CA MET A 404 -35.50 26.85 -9.87
C MET A 404 -35.65 28.13 -9.06
N ASN A 405 -36.86 28.66 -8.89
CA ASN A 405 -37.12 29.83 -8.05
C ASN A 405 -36.75 29.58 -6.58
N LYS A 406 -36.97 28.36 -6.06
CA LYS A 406 -36.55 27.99 -4.71
C LYS A 406 -35.02 27.97 -4.58
N LEU A 407 -34.32 27.39 -5.57
CA LEU A 407 -32.85 27.37 -5.62
C LEU A 407 -32.30 28.80 -5.69
N ARG A 408 -32.84 29.63 -6.58
CA ARG A 408 -32.52 31.05 -6.71
C ARG A 408 -32.62 31.76 -5.35
N ALA A 409 -33.78 31.66 -4.68
CA ALA A 409 -34.00 32.33 -3.42
C ALA A 409 -33.01 31.90 -2.32
N GLN A 410 -32.59 30.62 -2.30
CA GLN A 410 -31.58 30.15 -1.36
C GLN A 410 -30.18 30.67 -1.70
N TYR A 411 -29.81 30.75 -2.98
CA TYR A 411 -28.54 31.34 -3.38
C TYR A 411 -28.47 32.84 -3.09
N GLU A 412 -29.55 33.58 -3.37
CA GLU A 412 -29.67 35.00 -3.00
C GLU A 412 -29.52 35.17 -1.47
N LYS A 413 -30.19 34.33 -0.67
CA LYS A 413 -30.18 34.42 0.79
C LYS A 413 -28.85 34.00 1.44
N GLU A 414 -28.28 32.86 1.04
CA GLU A 414 -27.12 32.26 1.72
C GLU A 414 -25.78 32.71 1.14
N LEU A 415 -25.74 33.11 -0.13
CA LEU A 415 -24.52 33.45 -0.85
C LEU A 415 -24.50 34.90 -1.34
N GLY A 416 -25.59 35.65 -1.20
CA GLY A 416 -25.72 36.97 -1.83
C GLY A 416 -25.60 36.90 -3.34
N ALA A 417 -26.03 35.78 -3.94
CA ALA A 417 -25.91 35.55 -5.38
C ALA A 417 -26.87 36.44 -6.18
N GLU A 418 -26.42 36.96 -7.31
CA GLU A 418 -27.28 37.66 -8.27
C GLU A 418 -27.36 36.85 -9.57
N LEU A 419 -28.56 36.75 -10.16
CA LEU A 419 -28.75 36.12 -11.47
C LEU A 419 -28.43 37.09 -12.59
N ARG A 420 -27.63 36.62 -13.55
CA ARG A 420 -27.26 37.37 -14.75
C ARG A 420 -28.07 36.95 -15.98
#